data_AF-B1ICB5-F1
#
_entry.id   AF-B1ICB5-F1
#
_cell.length_a   1.000
_cell.length_b   1.000
_cell.length_c   1.000
_cell.angle_alpha   90.00
_cell.angle_beta   90.00
_cell.angle_gamma   90.00
#
_symmetry.space_group_name_H-M   'P 1'
#
loop_
_entity.id
_entity.type
_entity.pdbx_description
1 polymer ?
#
loop_
_entity_poly.entity_id
_entity_poly.type
_entity_poly.pdbx_seq_one_letter_code
_entity_poly.pdbx_strand_id
1 'polypeptide(L)'
;MDLSLLPDDSHVCLAKEVDKPLLRRSYSYSDGIDEKTGQFDTGLLFISFQKDPDNFVKVQTNLGATDKMNEYITHIGSGLFTCFGGVEKGGYIGQKLLEG
;
A
#
# COMPACT_ATOMS: atom_id res chain seq x y z
N MET A 1 12.43 2.08 17.77
CA MET A 1 11.76 0.79 18.07
C MET A 1 12.84 -0.25 17.96
N ASP A 2 13.01 -1.05 18.99
CA ASP A 2 13.91 -2.18 18.95
C ASP A 2 13.23 -3.35 18.22
N LEU A 3 13.80 -3.80 17.11
CA LEU A 3 13.23 -4.87 16.29
C LEU A 3 13.39 -6.25 16.95
N SER A 4 14.42 -6.45 17.80
CA SER A 4 14.63 -7.74 18.46
C SER A 4 13.58 -8.10 19.50
N LEU A 5 12.66 -7.17 19.79
CA LEU A 5 11.51 -7.40 20.68
C LEU A 5 10.27 -7.88 19.92
N LEU A 6 10.30 -7.92 18.58
CA LEU A 6 9.22 -8.41 17.74
C LEU A 6 9.50 -9.84 17.26
N PRO A 7 8.46 -10.63 16.96
CA PRO A 7 8.64 -11.81 16.12
C PRO A 7 9.20 -11.41 14.75
N ASP A 8 10.18 -12.19 14.27
CA ASP A 8 10.85 -11.95 12.98
C ASP A 8 9.86 -11.94 11.80
N ASP A 9 8.78 -12.74 11.90
CA ASP A 9 7.73 -12.87 10.89
C ASP A 9 6.54 -11.92 11.09
N SER A 10 6.64 -10.99 12.06
CA SER A 10 5.58 -10.01 12.30
C SER A 10 5.55 -8.95 11.20
N HIS A 11 4.33 -8.59 10.74
CA HIS A 11 4.11 -7.54 9.75
C HIS A 11 4.90 -6.25 10.04
N VAL A 12 4.95 -5.83 11.32
CA VAL A 12 5.67 -4.63 11.73
C VAL A 12 7.18 -4.78 11.63
N CYS A 13 7.74 -5.95 11.99
CA CYS A 13 9.17 -6.21 11.88
C CYS A 13 9.59 -6.18 10.40
N LEU A 14 8.93 -7.01 9.58
CA LEU A 14 9.20 -7.14 8.15
C LEU A 14 9.01 -5.83 7.38
N ALA A 15 7.99 -5.02 7.71
CA ALA A 15 7.82 -3.72 7.06
C ALA A 15 8.93 -2.72 7.43
N LYS A 16 9.45 -2.82 8.66
CA LYS A 16 10.37 -1.82 9.23
C LYS A 16 11.84 -2.11 8.95
N GLU A 17 12.24 -3.37 8.91
CA GLU A 17 13.63 -3.76 8.63
C GLU A 17 14.10 -3.38 7.22
N VAL A 18 13.18 -3.22 6.28
CA VAL A 18 13.47 -2.79 4.90
C VAL A 18 13.98 -1.35 4.85
N ASP A 19 13.68 -0.54 5.87
CA ASP A 19 14.09 0.87 5.99
C ASP A 19 13.71 1.73 4.76
N LYS A 20 12.52 1.49 4.22
CA LYS A 20 11.91 2.27 3.13
C LYS A 20 10.56 2.83 3.58
N PRO A 21 10.52 4.03 4.19
CA PRO A 21 9.28 4.57 4.73
C PRO A 21 8.27 4.86 3.64
N LEU A 22 7.02 4.49 3.90
CA LEU A 22 5.86 4.76 3.05
C LEU A 22 4.89 5.68 3.80
N LEU A 23 4.36 6.70 3.12
CA LEU A 23 3.24 7.47 3.67
C LEU A 23 1.93 6.71 3.41
N ARG A 24 1.52 5.87 4.36
CA ARG A 24 0.26 5.10 4.27
C ARG A 24 -0.94 5.99 4.60
N ARG A 25 -1.96 5.98 3.74
CA ARG A 25 -3.22 6.71 3.89
C ARG A 25 -4.39 5.86 3.37
N SER A 26 -4.53 4.70 3.97
CA SER A 26 -5.48 3.66 3.58
C SER A 26 -6.88 3.86 4.16
N TYR A 27 -7.86 3.15 3.61
CA TYR A 27 -9.26 3.17 4.05
C TYR A 27 -9.80 1.74 4.16
N SER A 28 -10.62 1.44 5.17
CA SER A 28 -11.36 0.18 5.20
C SER A 28 -12.49 0.20 4.17
N TYR A 29 -12.85 -0.98 3.65
CA TYR A 29 -14.05 -1.13 2.82
C TYR A 29 -14.91 -2.30 3.31
N SER A 30 -16.20 -2.26 2.95
CA SER A 30 -17.17 -3.32 3.18
C SER A 30 -18.19 -3.27 2.05
N ASP A 31 -18.20 -4.29 1.20
CA ASP A 31 -19.04 -4.38 0.00
C ASP A 31 -20.03 -5.56 0.06
N GLY A 32 -20.66 -5.73 1.22
CA GLY A 32 -21.67 -6.75 1.44
C GLY A 32 -21.08 -8.14 1.66
N ILE A 33 -21.75 -9.15 1.09
CA ILE A 33 -21.40 -10.57 1.24
C ILE A 33 -20.95 -11.08 -0.12
N ASP A 34 -19.79 -11.73 -0.16
CA ASP A 34 -19.34 -12.47 -1.33
C ASP A 34 -20.25 -13.70 -1.53
N GLU A 35 -20.99 -13.73 -2.64
CA GLU A 35 -21.98 -14.78 -2.93
C GLU A 35 -21.37 -16.17 -3.09
N LYS A 36 -20.06 -16.28 -3.37
CA LYS A 36 -19.37 -17.57 -3.59
C LYS A 36 -18.90 -18.19 -2.28
N THR A 37 -18.44 -17.36 -1.35
CA THR A 37 -17.86 -17.81 -0.07
C THR A 37 -18.81 -17.65 1.10
N GLY A 38 -19.84 -16.81 0.97
CA GLY A 38 -20.76 -16.42 2.05
C GLY A 38 -20.11 -15.55 3.12
N GLN A 39 -18.88 -15.07 2.90
CA GLN A 39 -18.14 -14.21 3.81
C GLN A 39 -18.40 -12.74 3.52
N PHE A 40 -18.10 -11.85 4.48
CA PHE A 40 -18.09 -10.41 4.21
C PHE A 40 -16.98 -10.07 3.21
N ASP A 41 -17.33 -9.36 2.13
CA ASP A 41 -16.33 -8.73 1.27
C ASP A 41 -15.84 -7.45 1.96
N THR A 42 -14.84 -7.60 2.80
CA THR A 42 -14.28 -6.52 3.59
C THR A 42 -12.77 -6.60 3.60
N GLY A 43 -12.13 -5.44 3.70
CA GLY A 43 -10.69 -5.37 3.73
C GLY A 43 -10.18 -3.95 3.77
N LEU A 44 -9.02 -3.73 3.17
CA LEU A 44 -8.32 -2.47 3.18
C LEU A 44 -8.03 -2.02 1.74
N LEU A 45 -8.54 -0.84 1.38
CA LEU A 45 -8.02 -0.08 0.26
C LEU A 45 -6.68 0.52 0.69
N PHE A 46 -5.61 -0.27 0.51
CA PHE A 46 -4.27 0.17 0.84
C PHE A 46 -3.80 1.24 -0.15
N ILE A 47 -3.47 2.42 0.36
CA ILE A 47 -2.91 3.52 -0.43
C ILE A 47 -1.66 4.01 0.28
N SER A 48 -0.55 4.11 -0.45
CA SER A 48 0.66 4.75 0.02
C SER A 48 1.25 5.72 -0.98
N PHE A 49 1.92 6.75 -0.47
CA PHE A 49 2.65 7.71 -1.27
C PHE A 49 4.14 7.60 -0.97
N GLN A 50 4.93 7.55 -2.05
CA GLN A 50 6.38 7.47 -2.02
C GLN A 50 6.93 8.20 -3.24
N LYS A 51 8.11 8.82 -3.10
CA LYS A 51 8.77 9.50 -4.23
C LYS A 51 9.29 8.52 -5.27
N ASP A 52 9.73 7.35 -4.81
CA ASP A 52 10.22 6.25 -5.64
C ASP A 52 9.31 5.03 -5.40
N PRO A 53 8.62 4.50 -6.43
CA PRO A 53 7.78 3.31 -6.28
C PRO A 53 8.56 2.07 -5.82
N ASP A 54 9.87 2.00 -6.07
CA ASP A 54 10.72 0.89 -5.64
C ASP A 54 10.74 0.71 -4.11
N ASN A 55 10.46 1.78 -3.36
CA ASN A 55 10.28 1.70 -1.90
C ASN A 55 9.11 0.78 -1.52
N PHE A 56 7.97 0.91 -2.21
CA PHE A 56 6.81 0.05 -1.96
C PHE A 56 7.11 -1.39 -2.39
N VAL A 57 7.75 -1.57 -3.56
CA VAL A 57 8.10 -2.90 -4.08
C VAL A 57 8.96 -3.65 -3.06
N LYS A 58 10.03 -3.04 -2.53
CA LYS A 58 10.89 -3.68 -1.53
C LYS A 58 10.15 -4.09 -0.26
N VAL A 59 9.29 -3.21 0.26
CA VAL A 59 8.47 -3.52 1.45
C VAL A 59 7.51 -4.67 1.15
N GLN A 60 6.79 -4.59 0.04
CA GLN A 60 5.80 -5.61 -0.35
C GLN A 60 6.45 -6.97 -0.66
N THR A 61 7.63 -6.99 -1.29
CA THR A 61 8.39 -8.22 -1.53
C THR A 61 8.82 -8.86 -0.21
N ASN A 62 9.24 -8.06 0.77
CA ASN A 62 9.62 -8.58 2.08
C ASN A 62 8.41 -9.18 2.83
N LEU A 63 7.29 -8.46 2.83
CA LEU A 63 6.04 -8.94 3.42
C LEU A 63 5.52 -10.21 2.73
N GLY A 64 5.53 -10.24 1.40
CA GLY A 64 5.02 -11.37 0.62
C GLY A 64 5.80 -12.68 0.83
N ALA A 65 7.02 -12.62 1.36
CA ALA A 65 7.84 -13.81 1.60
C ALA A 65 7.42 -14.60 2.85
N THR A 66 7.18 -13.91 3.98
CA THR A 66 7.03 -14.59 5.28
C THR A 66 6.05 -13.94 6.26
N ASP A 67 5.37 -12.85 5.87
CA ASP A 67 4.47 -12.14 6.80
C ASP A 67 3.30 -13.02 7.26
N LYS A 68 3.15 -13.16 8.59
CA LYS A 68 2.02 -13.86 9.20
C LYS A 68 0.66 -13.30 8.81
N MET A 69 0.57 -12.00 8.48
CA MET A 69 -0.70 -11.40 8.07
C MET A 69 -1.25 -12.01 6.78
N ASN A 70 -0.41 -12.63 5.94
CA ASN A 70 -0.81 -13.29 4.70
C ASN A 70 -1.81 -14.44 4.93
N GLU A 71 -1.89 -15.01 6.14
CA GLU A 71 -2.94 -15.99 6.50
C GLU A 71 -4.36 -15.39 6.46
N TYR A 72 -4.48 -14.07 6.65
CA TYR A 72 -5.76 -13.39 6.87
C TYR A 72 -6.15 -12.43 5.75
N ILE A 73 -5.26 -12.17 4.80
CA ILE A 73 -5.50 -11.23 3.70
C ILE A 73 -5.15 -11.83 2.35
N THR A 74 -5.78 -11.32 1.30
CA THR A 74 -5.42 -11.62 -0.08
C THR A 74 -5.43 -10.34 -0.89
N HIS A 75 -4.38 -10.12 -1.68
CA HIS A 75 -4.33 -9.01 -2.61
C HIS A 75 -5.16 -9.35 -3.86
N ILE A 76 -6.32 -8.71 -4.01
CA ILE A 76 -7.25 -8.97 -5.13
C ILE A 76 -7.24 -7.87 -6.21
N GLY A 77 -6.54 -6.77 -5.96
CA GLY A 77 -6.40 -5.65 -6.89
C GLY A 77 -5.12 -4.86 -6.63
N SER A 78 -4.56 -4.24 -7.68
CA SER A 78 -3.34 -3.45 -7.60
C SER A 78 -3.35 -2.32 -8.64
N GLY A 79 -2.68 -1.22 -8.33
CA GLY A 79 -2.50 -0.08 -9.23
C GLY A 79 -1.32 0.78 -8.81
N LEU A 80 -0.59 1.30 -9.80
CA LEU A 80 0.50 2.24 -9.59
C LEU A 80 0.25 3.49 -10.44
N PHE A 81 0.30 4.65 -9.79
CA PHE A 81 -0.01 5.93 -10.41
C PHE A 81 1.08 6.95 -10.10
N THR A 82 1.33 7.85 -11.06
CA THR A 82 2.14 9.03 -10.82
C THR A 82 1.22 10.17 -10.38
N CYS A 83 1.45 10.74 -9.20
CA CYS A 83 0.74 11.94 -8.76
C CYS A 83 1.44 13.18 -9.33
N PHE A 84 0.70 13.97 -10.12
CA PHE A 84 1.23 15.25 -10.59
C PHE A 84 1.46 16.22 -9.43
N GLY A 85 2.35 17.18 -9.65
CA GLY A 85 2.54 18.29 -8.73
C GLY A 85 1.28 19.15 -8.60
N GLY A 86 1.28 20.03 -7.60
CA GLY A 86 0.23 21.03 -7.42
C GLY A 86 0.05 21.93 -8.64
N VAL A 87 -1.13 22.53 -8.73
CA VAL A 87 -1.53 23.39 -9.85
C VAL A 87 -1.56 24.85 -9.39
N GLU A 88 -0.94 25.73 -10.17
CA GLU A 88 -1.01 27.18 -9.96
C GLU A 88 -2.35 27.76 -10.43
N LYS A 89 -2.74 28.90 -9.88
CA LYS A 89 -3.98 29.57 -10.30
C LYS A 89 -3.97 29.84 -11.81
N GLY A 90 -5.00 29.36 -12.51
CA GLY A 90 -5.13 29.48 -13.96
C GLY A 90 -4.57 28.30 -14.76
N GLY A 91 -3.91 27.34 -14.13
CA GLY A 91 -3.50 26.07 -14.75
C GLY A 91 -4.47 24.92 -14.48
N TYR A 92 -4.13 23.73 -14.98
CA TYR A 92 -4.87 22.49 -14.71
C TYR A 92 -3.95 21.30 -14.38
N ILE A 93 -4.52 20.25 -13.76
CA ILE A 93 -3.80 19.04 -13.35
C ILE A 93 -3.21 18.36 -14.58
N GLY A 94 -1.89 18.13 -14.59
CA GLY A 94 -1.21 17.47 -15.69
C GLY A 94 -0.81 18.38 -16.86
N GLN A 95 -1.08 19.69 -16.79
CA GLN A 95 -0.74 20.63 -17.87
C GLN A 95 0.72 20.53 -18.34
N LYS A 96 1.68 20.48 -17.40
CA LYS A 96 3.12 20.34 -17.72
C LYS A 96 3.48 19.05 -18.47
N LEU A 97 2.68 17.99 -18.32
CA LEU A 97 2.90 16.72 -19.01
C LEU A 97 2.27 16.74 -20.42
N LEU A 98 1.10 17.36 -20.56
CA LEU A 98 0.29 17.31 -21.78
C LEU A 98 0.67 18.40 -22.80
N GLU A 99 1.19 19.53 -22.35
CA GLU A 99 1.55 20.69 -23.19
C GLU A 99 3.06 20.97 -23.22
N GLY A 100 3.87 20.06 -22.68
CA GLY A 100 5.32 20.19 -22.57
C GLY A 100 6.01 20.44 -23.92
#